data_AF-A0A0G4NE06-F1
#
_entry.id   AF-A0A0G4NE06-F1
#
_cell.length_a   1.000
_cell.length_b   1.000
_cell.length_c   1.000
_cell.angle_alpha   90.00
_cell.angle_beta   90.00
_cell.angle_gamma   90.00
#
_symmetry.space_group_name_H-M   'P 1'
#
loop_
_entity.id
_entity.type
_entity.pdbx_description
1 polymer ?
#
loop_
_entity_poly.entity_id
_entity_poly.type
_entity_poly.pdbx_seq_one_letter_code
_entity_poly.pdbx_strand_id
1 'polypeptide(L)'
;EEKSGTDARDAQAKSRVSLERYLHYYNRYANHEQSAKLDKDIYHKTEKKMVQLQKESGMSWIEVQYLNSASQTLQTCRQTLKWTYAFAFYLARNNLTAIFEDNQKDLEMAVEALSEMFEKPVTDLADRKLKVDILDKTSYCNKRRIILLETTAENLAS
;
A
#
# COMPACT_ATOMS: atom_id res chain seq x y z
N GLU A 1 -44.45 8.84 24.36
CA GLU A 1 -44.11 9.38 23.02
C GLU A 1 -42.68 9.92 22.97
N GLU A 2 -42.21 10.69 23.96
CA GLU A 2 -40.85 11.24 24.02
C GLU A 2 -39.72 10.17 23.94
N LYS A 3 -39.87 9.05 24.66
CA LYS A 3 -38.97 7.88 24.58
C LYS A 3 -38.88 7.26 23.18
N SER A 4 -39.98 7.23 22.43
CA SER A 4 -40.00 6.68 21.08
C SER A 4 -39.28 7.60 20.08
N GLY A 5 -39.36 8.91 20.30
CA GLY A 5 -38.63 9.90 19.50
C GLY A 5 -37.12 9.90 19.77
N THR A 6 -36.69 9.68 21.01
CA THR A 6 -35.26 9.53 21.35
C THR A 6 -34.68 8.24 20.77
N ASP A 7 -35.39 7.11 20.89
CA ASP A 7 -34.92 5.82 20.37
C ASP A 7 -34.78 5.83 18.84
N ALA A 8 -35.71 6.47 18.13
CA ALA A 8 -35.64 6.63 16.68
C ALA A 8 -34.44 7.48 16.23
N ARG A 9 -34.14 8.57 16.96
CA ARG A 9 -32.96 9.43 16.70
C ARG A 9 -31.66 8.68 16.97
N ASP A 10 -31.60 7.91 18.04
CA ASP A 10 -30.42 7.09 18.39
C ASP A 10 -30.18 5.97 17.36
N ALA A 11 -31.24 5.33 16.87
CA ALA A 11 -31.14 4.34 15.81
C ALA A 11 -30.63 4.95 14.49
N GLN A 12 -31.12 6.13 14.12
CA GLN A 12 -30.66 6.87 12.94
C GLN A 12 -29.20 7.30 13.08
N ALA A 13 -28.79 7.79 14.25
CA ALA A 13 -27.40 8.17 14.53
C ALA A 13 -26.45 6.98 14.43
N LYS A 14 -26.80 5.82 15.01
CA LYS A 14 -26.03 4.58 14.90
C LYS A 14 -25.90 4.10 13.45
N SER A 15 -27.00 4.12 12.69
CA SER A 15 -27.01 3.76 11.27
C SER A 15 -26.05 4.63 10.46
N ARG A 16 -26.06 5.95 10.70
CA ARG A 16 -25.15 6.89 10.02
C ARG A 16 -23.69 6.59 10.34
N VAL A 17 -23.34 6.37 11.61
CA VAL A 17 -21.96 6.05 12.03
C VAL A 17 -21.47 4.75 11.39
N SER A 18 -22.32 3.72 11.33
CA SER A 18 -21.99 2.45 10.66
C SER A 18 -21.75 2.63 9.16
N LEU A 19 -22.57 3.44 8.48
CA LEU A 19 -22.40 3.73 7.06
C LEU A 19 -21.13 4.54 6.78
N GLU A 20 -20.86 5.57 7.58
CA GLU A 20 -19.63 6.38 7.48
C GLU A 20 -18.39 5.50 7.65
N ARG A 21 -18.40 4.58 8.63
CA ARG A 21 -17.33 3.60 8.81
C ARG A 21 -17.17 2.71 7.58
N TYR A 22 -18.27 2.15 7.05
CA TYR A 22 -18.21 1.32 5.85
C TYR A 22 -17.61 2.08 4.66
N LEU A 23 -18.11 3.28 4.36
CA LEU A 23 -17.61 4.10 3.25
C LEU A 23 -16.13 4.45 3.41
N HIS A 24 -15.67 4.73 4.63
CA HIS A 24 -14.27 5.02 4.90
C HIS A 24 -13.32 3.88 4.49
N TYR A 25 -13.62 2.65 4.91
CA TYR A 25 -12.78 1.49 4.60
C TYR A 25 -12.99 1.00 3.16
N TYR A 26 -14.23 1.01 2.66
CA TYR A 26 -14.55 0.61 1.29
C TYR A 26 -13.87 1.50 0.26
N ASN A 27 -13.93 2.83 0.41
CA ASN A 27 -13.31 3.74 -0.54
C ASN A 27 -11.79 3.53 -0.63
N ARG A 28 -11.12 3.28 0.50
CA ARG A 28 -9.68 3.00 0.51
C ARG A 28 -9.34 1.65 -0.11
N TYR A 29 -10.11 0.61 0.20
CA TYR A 29 -10.00 -0.68 -0.47
C TYR A 29 -10.13 -0.53 -2.00
N ALA A 30 -11.19 0.14 -2.46
CA ALA A 30 -11.48 0.31 -3.87
C ALA A 30 -10.38 1.13 -4.58
N ASN A 31 -9.90 2.19 -3.94
CA ASN A 31 -8.79 2.99 -4.46
C ASN A 31 -7.51 2.15 -4.63
N HIS A 32 -7.12 1.38 -3.61
CA HIS A 32 -5.95 0.52 -3.71
C HIS A 32 -6.15 -0.66 -4.65
N GLU A 33 -7.38 -1.15 -4.84
CA GLU A 33 -7.68 -2.13 -5.88
C GLU A 33 -7.46 -1.55 -7.27
N GLN A 34 -7.92 -0.33 -7.51
CA GLN A 34 -7.69 0.37 -8.77
C GLN A 34 -6.20 0.61 -9.00
N SER A 35 -5.48 1.13 -8.01
CA SER A 35 -4.03 1.32 -8.11
C SER A 35 -3.29 0.00 -8.33
N ALA A 36 -3.72 -1.11 -7.71
CA ALA A 36 -3.13 -2.42 -7.94
C ALA A 36 -3.31 -2.93 -9.39
N LYS A 37 -4.39 -2.52 -10.08
CA LYS A 37 -4.54 -2.79 -11.51
C LYS A 37 -3.53 -1.99 -12.34
N LEU A 38 -3.30 -0.73 -11.99
CA LEU A 38 -2.30 0.12 -12.65
C LEU A 38 -0.87 -0.38 -12.40
N ASP A 39 -0.56 -0.88 -11.20
CA ASP A 39 0.74 -1.46 -10.87
C ASP A 39 1.09 -2.69 -11.71
N LYS A 40 0.08 -3.47 -12.14
CA LYS A 40 0.31 -4.57 -13.08
C LYS A 40 0.77 -4.05 -14.45
N ASP A 41 0.28 -2.89 -14.89
CA ASP A 41 0.78 -2.27 -16.11
C ASP A 41 2.20 -1.72 -15.91
N ILE A 42 2.53 -1.24 -14.70
CA ILE A 42 3.90 -0.84 -14.33
C ILE A 42 4.86 -2.01 -14.49
N TYR A 43 4.49 -3.23 -14.11
CA TYR A 43 5.34 -4.42 -14.28
C TYR A 43 5.77 -4.61 -15.74
N HIS A 44 4.81 -4.64 -16.67
CA HIS A 44 5.10 -4.79 -18.10
C HIS A 44 5.92 -3.61 -18.66
N LYS A 45 5.65 -2.38 -18.20
CA LYS A 45 6.45 -1.20 -18.56
C LYS A 45 7.87 -1.28 -18.00
N THR A 46 8.05 -1.88 -16.82
CA THR A 46 9.34 -2.03 -16.15
C THR A 46 10.26 -2.94 -16.96
N GLU A 47 9.77 -4.05 -17.50
CA GLU A 47 10.56 -4.92 -18.37
C GLU A 47 11.08 -4.16 -19.61
N LYS A 48 10.22 -3.35 -20.23
CA LYS A 48 10.61 -2.48 -21.36
C LYS A 48 11.65 -1.44 -20.94
N LYS A 49 11.44 -0.77 -19.80
CA LYS A 49 12.40 0.20 -19.24
C LYS A 49 13.75 -0.45 -18.96
N MET A 50 13.78 -1.68 -18.43
CA MET A 50 15.01 -2.41 -18.17
C MET A 50 15.78 -2.73 -19.46
N VAL A 51 15.08 -3.16 -20.52
CA VAL A 51 15.71 -3.41 -21.84
C VAL A 51 16.25 -2.13 -22.44
N GLN A 52 15.50 -1.03 -22.35
CA GLN A 52 15.93 0.28 -22.84
C GLN A 52 17.15 0.79 -22.07
N LEU A 53 17.11 0.72 -20.74
CA LEU A 53 18.21 1.13 -19.88
C LEU A 53 19.50 0.38 -20.21
N GLN A 54 19.44 -0.95 -20.38
CA GLN A 54 20.61 -1.75 -20.79
C GLN A 54 21.21 -1.26 -22.13
N LYS A 55 20.35 -0.92 -23.10
CA LYS A 55 20.80 -0.44 -24.42
C LYS A 55 21.42 0.95 -24.36
N GLU A 56 20.87 1.86 -23.56
CA GLU A 56 21.26 3.26 -23.52
C GLU A 56 22.44 3.54 -22.59
N SER A 57 22.57 2.81 -21.48
CA SER A 57 23.63 3.03 -20.48
C SER A 57 24.73 1.97 -20.50
N GLY A 58 24.54 0.87 -21.24
CA GLY A 58 25.48 -0.26 -21.25
C GLY A 58 25.45 -1.13 -19.99
N MET A 59 24.51 -0.90 -19.08
CA MET A 59 24.31 -1.73 -17.89
C MET A 59 23.98 -3.18 -18.27
N SER A 60 24.48 -4.12 -17.48
CA SER A 60 24.18 -5.55 -17.63
C SER A 60 22.75 -5.89 -17.18
N TRP A 61 22.28 -7.06 -17.61
CA TRP A 61 20.98 -7.60 -17.20
C TRP A 61 20.83 -7.70 -15.66
N ILE A 62 21.91 -8.02 -14.95
CA ILE A 62 21.94 -8.11 -13.47
C ILE A 62 21.78 -6.72 -12.85
N GLU A 63 22.45 -5.71 -13.41
CA GLU A 63 22.49 -4.37 -12.82
C GLU A 63 21.17 -3.64 -12.88
N VAL A 64 20.27 -4.04 -13.79
CA VAL A 64 18.92 -3.48 -13.94
C VAL A 64 17.84 -4.27 -13.19
N GLN A 65 18.16 -5.44 -12.60
CA GLN A 65 17.17 -6.26 -11.86
C GLN A 65 16.52 -5.55 -10.69
N TYR A 66 17.16 -4.52 -10.13
CA TYR A 66 16.58 -3.74 -9.03
C TYR A 66 15.21 -3.14 -9.38
N LEU A 67 14.97 -2.79 -10.64
CA LEU A 67 13.68 -2.27 -11.11
C LEU A 67 12.58 -3.34 -11.05
N ASN A 68 12.90 -4.57 -11.44
CA ASN A 68 11.99 -5.70 -11.34
C ASN A 68 11.65 -6.00 -9.87
N SER A 69 12.67 -6.06 -9.00
CA SER A 69 12.48 -6.27 -7.56
C SER A 69 11.63 -5.17 -6.91
N ALA A 70 11.85 -3.91 -7.31
CA ALA A 70 11.04 -2.78 -6.87
C ALA A 70 9.58 -2.94 -7.32
N SER A 71 9.34 -3.36 -8.57
CA SER A 71 7.99 -3.52 -9.11
C SER A 71 7.23 -4.66 -8.43
N GLN A 72 7.90 -5.77 -8.14
CA GLN A 72 7.32 -6.89 -7.41
C GLN A 72 6.99 -6.52 -5.96
N THR A 73 7.89 -5.78 -5.30
CA THR A 73 7.67 -5.28 -3.94
C THR A 73 6.47 -4.34 -3.90
N LEU A 74 6.39 -3.38 -4.82
CA LEU A 74 5.27 -2.45 -4.93
C LEU A 74 3.93 -3.18 -5.05
N GLN A 75 3.81 -4.12 -5.99
CA GLN A 75 2.59 -4.91 -6.19
C GLN A 75 2.21 -5.72 -4.94
N THR A 76 3.20 -6.35 -4.30
CA THR A 76 2.98 -7.17 -3.11
C THR A 76 2.51 -6.30 -1.94
N CYS A 77 3.17 -5.17 -1.68
CA CYS A 77 2.81 -4.24 -0.62
C CYS A 77 1.44 -3.59 -0.87
N ARG A 78 1.13 -3.18 -2.11
CA ARG A 78 -0.17 -2.62 -2.46
C ARG A 78 -1.30 -3.64 -2.29
N GLN A 79 -1.07 -4.90 -2.66
CA GLN A 79 -2.04 -5.97 -2.43
C GLN A 79 -2.26 -6.21 -0.93
N THR A 80 -1.20 -6.25 -0.11
CA THR A 80 -1.32 -6.34 1.34
C THR A 80 -2.11 -5.15 1.91
N LEU A 81 -1.74 -3.92 1.53
CA LEU A 81 -2.41 -2.68 1.98
C LEU A 81 -3.89 -2.64 1.62
N LYS A 82 -4.25 -3.09 0.42
CA LYS A 82 -5.66 -3.22 0.02
C LYS A 82 -6.43 -4.11 1.01
N TRP A 83 -5.89 -5.29 1.32
CA TRP A 83 -6.56 -6.23 2.21
C TRP A 83 -6.53 -5.80 3.67
N THR A 84 -5.56 -4.99 4.09
CA THR A 84 -5.53 -4.45 5.46
C THR A 84 -6.74 -3.53 5.70
N TYR A 85 -7.25 -2.82 4.70
CA TYR A 85 -8.49 -2.04 4.82
C TYR A 85 -9.75 -2.91 4.98
N ALA A 86 -9.83 -4.03 4.26
CA ALA A 86 -10.92 -4.98 4.45
C ALA A 86 -10.86 -5.63 5.84
N PHE A 87 -9.66 -5.98 6.32
CA PHE A 87 -9.43 -6.51 7.65
C PHE A 87 -9.80 -5.51 8.76
N ALA A 88 -9.30 -4.27 8.66
CA ALA A 88 -9.51 -3.20 9.63
C ALA A 88 -10.98 -2.86 9.86
N PHE A 89 -11.82 -2.97 8.82
CA PHE A 89 -13.26 -2.76 8.93
C PHE A 89 -13.89 -3.63 10.04
N TYR A 90 -13.46 -4.89 10.14
CA TYR A 90 -13.97 -5.87 11.10
C TYR A 90 -13.29 -5.84 12.48
N LEU A 91 -12.23 -5.04 12.66
CA LEU A 91 -11.57 -4.92 13.96
C LEU A 91 -12.41 -4.11 14.95
N ALA A 92 -12.52 -4.63 16.17
CA ALA A 92 -13.06 -3.89 17.31
C ALA A 92 -12.05 -2.84 17.77
N ARG A 93 -12.50 -1.59 17.98
CA ARG A 93 -11.61 -0.50 18.39
C ARG A 93 -11.00 -0.77 19.77
N ASN A 94 -9.68 -0.81 19.81
CA ASN A 94 -8.86 -0.94 21.02
C ASN A 94 -7.44 -0.40 20.73
N ASN A 95 -6.55 -0.44 21.73
CA ASN A 95 -5.18 0.04 21.59
C ASN A 95 -4.38 -0.72 20.52
N LEU A 96 -4.64 -2.02 20.33
CA LEU A 96 -3.97 -2.82 19.30
C LEU A 96 -4.39 -2.39 17.89
N THR A 97 -5.66 -2.02 17.72
CA THR A 97 -6.17 -1.49 16.44
C THR A 97 -5.53 -0.14 16.12
N ALA A 98 -5.25 0.71 17.12
CA ALA A 98 -4.54 1.97 16.88
C ALA A 98 -3.10 1.71 16.37
N ILE A 99 -2.37 0.77 16.98
CA ILE A 99 -1.03 0.36 16.52
C ILE A 99 -1.08 -0.20 15.10
N PHE A 100 -2.11 -1.01 14.79
CA PHE A 100 -2.34 -1.51 13.45
C PHE A 100 -2.57 -0.38 12.43
N GLU A 101 -3.41 0.60 12.76
CA GLU A 101 -3.73 1.74 11.88
C GLU A 101 -2.49 2.62 11.63
N ASP A 102 -1.65 2.83 12.65
CA ASP A 102 -0.36 3.52 12.49
C ASP A 102 0.58 2.73 11.56
N ASN A 103 0.68 1.41 11.76
CA ASN A 103 1.48 0.56 10.89
C ASN A 103 0.96 0.52 9.44
N GLN A 104 -0.36 0.54 9.26
CA GLN A 104 -1.02 0.59 7.96
C GLN A 104 -0.70 1.91 7.25
N LYS A 105 -0.78 3.03 7.95
CA LYS A 105 -0.46 4.36 7.41
C LYS A 105 1.00 4.46 6.96
N ASP A 106 1.93 3.93 7.75
CA ASP A 106 3.34 3.91 7.37
C ASP A 106 3.59 3.04 6.13
N LEU A 107 2.88 1.91 5.99
CA LEU A 107 2.94 1.09 4.78
C LEU A 107 2.37 1.85 3.57
N GLU A 108 1.25 2.54 3.72
CA GLU A 108 0.65 3.36 2.66
C GLU A 108 1.62 4.42 2.14
N MET A 109 2.23 5.18 3.05
CA MET A 109 3.24 6.17 2.68
C MET A 109 4.43 5.53 1.93
N ALA A 110 4.89 4.36 2.38
CA ALA A 110 6.00 3.67 1.73
C ALA A 110 5.61 3.11 0.33
N VAL A 111 4.37 2.65 0.17
CA VAL A 111 3.82 2.19 -1.12
C VAL A 111 3.76 3.34 -2.11
N GLU A 112 3.19 4.49 -1.73
CA GLU A 112 3.07 5.62 -2.65
C GLU A 112 4.44 6.22 -3.00
N ALA A 113 5.34 6.37 -2.02
CA ALA A 113 6.70 6.83 -2.28
C ALA A 113 7.49 5.92 -3.24
N LEU A 114 7.29 4.59 -3.17
CA LEU A 114 7.88 3.65 -4.11
C LEU A 114 7.20 3.73 -5.49
N SER A 115 5.88 3.90 -5.53
CA SER A 115 5.10 4.04 -6.76
C SER A 115 5.59 5.22 -7.60
N GLU A 116 5.84 6.37 -6.97
CA GLU A 116 6.36 7.58 -7.62
C GLU A 116 7.70 7.37 -8.33
N MET A 117 8.52 6.39 -7.89
CA MET A 117 9.80 6.10 -8.55
C MET A 117 9.62 5.55 -9.97
N PHE A 118 8.49 4.92 -10.27
CA PHE A 118 8.20 4.38 -11.60
C PHE A 118 7.83 5.45 -12.62
N GLU A 119 7.54 6.68 -12.17
CA GLU A 119 7.27 7.84 -13.02
C GLU A 119 8.57 8.48 -13.55
N LYS A 120 9.74 8.11 -12.99
CA LYS A 120 11.03 8.67 -13.42
C LYS A 120 11.37 8.29 -14.88
N PRO A 121 11.95 9.22 -15.65
CA PRO A 121 12.46 8.95 -17.00
C PRO A 121 13.52 7.84 -17.00
N VAL A 122 13.58 7.05 -18.06
CA VAL A 122 14.56 5.94 -18.19
C VAL A 122 16.00 6.46 -18.16
N THR A 123 16.24 7.63 -18.74
CA THR A 123 17.55 8.31 -18.78
C THR A 123 18.13 8.54 -17.39
N ASP A 124 17.27 8.71 -16.39
CA ASP A 124 17.69 9.04 -15.03
C ASP A 124 17.97 7.76 -14.21
N LEU A 125 17.49 6.60 -14.64
CA LEU A 125 17.61 5.33 -13.91
C LEU A 125 19.04 4.75 -13.91
N ALA A 126 19.93 5.28 -14.74
CA ALA A 126 21.36 4.98 -14.69
C ALA A 126 22.07 5.77 -13.57
N ASP A 127 21.47 6.85 -13.08
CA ASP A 127 22.05 7.66 -12.01
C ASP A 127 22.18 6.83 -10.72
N ARG A 128 23.39 6.83 -10.15
CA ARG A 128 23.71 6.03 -8.98
C ARG A 128 22.87 6.46 -7.76
N LYS A 129 22.60 7.75 -7.60
CA LYS A 129 21.84 8.25 -6.45
C LYS A 129 20.39 7.83 -6.56
N LEU A 130 19.79 7.94 -7.74
CA LEU A 130 18.42 7.47 -7.98
C LEU A 130 18.29 5.95 -7.78
N LYS A 131 19.25 5.17 -8.29
CA LYS A 131 19.28 3.71 -8.06
C LYS A 131 19.29 3.35 -6.57
N VAL A 132 20.10 4.03 -5.77
CA VAL A 132 20.16 3.82 -4.32
C VAL A 132 18.83 4.21 -3.67
N ASP A 133 18.23 5.34 -4.02
CA ASP A 133 16.93 5.75 -3.47
C ASP A 133 15.82 4.73 -3.80
N ILE A 134 15.78 4.20 -5.03
CA ILE A 134 14.83 3.14 -5.40
C ILE A 134 15.03 1.88 -4.56
N LEU A 135 16.27 1.46 -4.35
CA LEU A 135 16.60 0.30 -3.52
C LEU A 135 16.20 0.51 -2.05
N ASP A 136 16.48 1.69 -1.51
CA ASP A 136 16.14 2.04 -0.13
C ASP A 136 14.63 2.07 0.10
N LYS A 137 13.87 2.71 -0.81
CA LYS A 137 12.40 2.72 -0.78
C LYS A 137 11.82 1.32 -0.92
N THR A 138 12.40 0.49 -1.79
CA THR A 138 11.99 -0.91 -1.95
C THR A 138 12.16 -1.69 -0.64
N SER A 139 13.35 -1.61 -0.04
CA SER A 139 13.66 -2.26 1.23
C SER A 139 12.73 -1.79 2.35
N TYR A 140 12.55 -0.46 2.46
CA TYR A 140 11.69 0.14 3.47
C TYR A 140 10.22 -0.30 3.33
N CYS A 141 9.68 -0.27 2.10
CA CYS A 141 8.31 -0.68 1.84
C CYS A 141 8.07 -2.15 2.23
N ASN A 142 8.99 -3.05 1.86
CA ASN A 142 8.89 -4.45 2.28
C ASN A 142 9.01 -4.61 3.80
N LYS A 143 9.90 -3.87 4.46
CA LYS A 143 10.02 -3.88 5.93
C LYS A 143 8.74 -3.43 6.62
N ARG A 144 8.10 -2.35 6.16
CA ARG A 144 6.82 -1.88 6.70
C ARG A 144 5.72 -2.92 6.54
N ARG A 145 5.69 -3.61 5.40
CA ARG A 145 4.75 -4.70 5.14
C ARG A 145 4.95 -5.86 6.13
N ILE A 146 6.19 -6.28 6.36
CA ILE A 146 6.51 -7.37 7.29
C ILE A 146 6.09 -6.99 8.72
N ILE A 147 6.48 -5.81 9.19
CA ILE A 147 6.10 -5.31 10.53
C ILE A 147 4.57 -5.32 10.70
N LEU A 148 3.83 -4.79 9.71
CA LEU A 148 2.37 -4.78 9.77
C LEU A 148 1.80 -6.20 9.91
N LEU A 149 2.30 -7.17 9.13
CA LEU A 149 1.82 -8.55 9.15
C LEU A 149 2.18 -9.27 10.45
N GLU A 150 3.43 -9.15 10.91
CA GLU A 150 3.92 -9.79 12.13
C GLU A 150 3.19 -9.26 13.37
N THR A 151 3.12 -7.94 13.55
CA THR A 151 2.40 -7.33 14.67
C THR A 151 0.91 -7.70 14.65
N THR A 152 0.29 -7.79 13.47
CA THR A 152 -1.11 -8.23 13.36
C THR A 152 -1.27 -9.69 13.76
N ALA A 153 -0.37 -10.57 13.30
CA ALA A 153 -0.44 -12.00 13.60
C ALA A 153 -0.23 -12.29 15.09
N GLU A 154 0.75 -11.63 15.72
CA GLU A 154 1.02 -11.74 17.17
C GLU A 154 -0.20 -11.32 18.00
N ASN A 155 -0.84 -10.20 17.64
CA ASN A 155 -2.02 -9.69 18.33
C ASN A 155 -3.28 -10.56 18.14
N LEU A 156 -3.36 -11.36 17.08
CA LEU A 156 -4.47 -12.31 16.86
C LEU A 156 -4.27 -13.62 17.62
N ALA A 157 -3.04 -13.95 17.99
CA ALA A 157 -2.70 -15.18 18.71
C ALA A 157 -2.79 -15.04 20.24
N SER A 158 -2.84 -13.81 20.75
CA SER A 158 -2.99 -13.47 22.17
C SER A 158 -4.45 -13.39 22.61
#